data_AF-A0A512H9X4-F1
#
_entry.id   AF-A0A512H9X4-F1
#
_cell.length_a   1.000
_cell.length_b   1.000
_cell.length_c   1.000
_cell.angle_alpha   90.00
_cell.angle_beta   90.00
_cell.angle_gamma   90.00
#
_symmetry.space_group_name_H-M   'P 1'
#
loop_
_entity.id
_entity.type
_entity.pdbx_description
1 polymer ?
#
loop_
_entity_poly.entity_id
_entity_poly.type
_entity_poly.pdbx_seq_one_letter_code
_entity_poly.pdbx_strand_id
1 'polypeptide(L)'
;MTYLILKALVSGVIVAVVSEIARRSPAFGALVVSLPLVSILAMLWLWRDTHDTVRLADHAQATFWYVLPSLPMFLVLPVLLRHGLGFWVALGVSCLITIALYLGMVMVLARFGIRL
;
A
#
# COMPACT_ATOMS: atom_id res chain seq x y z
N MET A 1 15.59 20.02 -5.80
CA MET A 1 15.23 19.13 -6.93
C MET A 1 16.02 17.84 -6.93
N THR A 2 17.36 17.87 -6.84
CA THR A 2 18.23 16.68 -6.81
C THR A 2 17.85 15.66 -5.73
N TYR A 3 17.44 16.12 -4.55
CA TYR A 3 16.97 15.26 -3.46
C TYR A 3 15.68 14.49 -3.79
N LEU A 4 14.73 15.12 -4.47
CA LEU A 4 13.49 14.48 -4.91
C LEU A 4 13.75 13.45 -6.02
N ILE A 5 14.64 13.79 -6.96
CA ILE A 5 15.07 12.87 -8.03
C ILE A 5 15.72 11.63 -7.42
N LEU A 6 16.57 11.79 -6.39
CA LEU A 6 17.17 10.68 -5.68
C LEU A 6 16.12 9.80 -4.98
N LYS A 7 15.17 10.41 -4.24
CA LYS A 7 14.05 9.68 -3.60
C LYS A 7 13.25 8.86 -4.64
N ALA A 8 12.96 9.46 -5.79
CA ALA A 8 12.23 8.80 -6.87
C ALA A 8 13.03 7.64 -7.49
N LEU A 9 14.33 7.83 -7.78
CA LEU A 9 15.21 6.79 -8.32
C LEU A 9 15.31 5.60 -7.37
N VAL A 10 15.56 5.84 -6.08
CA VAL A 10 15.65 4.76 -5.08
C VAL A 10 14.34 3.99 -4.99
N SER A 11 13.20 4.68 -4.96
CA SER A 11 11.87 4.04 -4.92
C SER A 11 11.62 3.22 -6.19
N GLY A 12 11.97 3.74 -7.36
CA GLY A 12 11.84 3.05 -8.64
C GLY A 12 12.72 1.80 -8.73
N VAL A 13 13.96 1.87 -8.24
CA VAL A 13 14.86 0.70 -8.16
C VAL A 13 14.27 -0.39 -7.27
N ILE A 14 13.71 -0.03 -6.11
CA ILE A 14 13.04 -1.00 -5.24
C ILE A 14 11.89 -1.68 -5.98
N VAL A 15 11.01 -0.90 -6.62
CA VAL A 15 9.87 -1.45 -7.39
C VAL A 15 10.35 -2.38 -8.51
N ALA A 16 11.41 -2.00 -9.22
CA ALA A 16 11.99 -2.82 -10.29
C ALA A 16 12.54 -4.15 -9.75
N VAL A 17 13.30 -4.12 -8.64
CA VAL A 17 13.85 -5.32 -7.99
C VAL A 17 12.72 -6.25 -7.53
N VAL A 18 11.69 -5.70 -6.88
CA VAL A 18 10.53 -6.49 -6.42
C VAL A 18 9.80 -7.14 -7.61
N SER A 19 9.62 -6.40 -8.70
CA SER A 19 8.98 -6.90 -9.92
C SER A 19 9.79 -8.04 -10.57
N GLU A 20 11.12 -7.94 -10.58
CA GLU A 20 12.01 -8.99 -11.08
C GLU A 20 11.94 -10.26 -10.22
N ILE A 21 11.96 -10.11 -8.89
CA ILE A 21 11.85 -11.23 -7.95
C ILE A 21 10.52 -11.95 -8.14
N ALA A 22 9.41 -11.21 -8.23
CA ALA A 22 8.08 -11.77 -8.43
C ALA A 22 7.95 -12.52 -9.76
N ARG A 23 8.65 -12.08 -10.82
CA ARG A 23 8.70 -12.77 -12.11
C ARG A 23 9.44 -14.11 -12.03
N ARG A 24 10.50 -14.20 -11.23
CA ARG A 24 11.31 -15.43 -11.07
C ARG A 24 10.70 -16.42 -10.08
N SER A 25 10.10 -15.93 -9.00
CA SER A 25 9.44 -16.75 -7.99
C SER A 25 8.22 -16.03 -7.46
N PRO A 26 7.00 -16.43 -7.86
CA PRO A 26 5.77 -15.79 -7.40
C PRO A 26 5.59 -15.83 -5.87
N ALA A 27 6.03 -16.92 -5.21
CA ALA A 27 5.92 -17.07 -3.76
C ALA A 27 6.87 -16.12 -3.00
N PHE A 28 8.13 -16.03 -3.42
CA PHE A 28 9.07 -15.04 -2.86
C PHE A 28 8.68 -13.62 -3.25
N GLY A 29 8.12 -13.42 -4.44
CA GLY A 29 7.52 -12.16 -4.86
C GLY A 29 6.44 -11.70 -3.91
N ALA A 30 5.48 -12.57 -3.57
CA ALA A 30 4.42 -12.27 -2.62
C ALA A 30 4.97 -11.93 -1.23
N LEU A 31 5.99 -12.65 -0.75
CA LEU A 31 6.66 -12.34 0.52
C LEU A 31 7.29 -10.94 0.49
N VAL A 32 8.07 -10.63 -0.55
CA VAL A 32 8.76 -9.35 -0.67
C VAL A 32 7.77 -8.19 -0.87
N VAL A 33 6.69 -8.40 -1.65
CA VAL A 33 5.62 -7.41 -1.84
C VAL A 33 4.83 -7.19 -0.55
N SER A 34 4.68 -8.21 0.29
CA SER A 34 4.00 -8.06 1.59
C SER A 34 4.79 -7.24 2.60
N LEU A 35 6.11 -7.09 2.41
CA LEU A 35 6.94 -6.24 3.26
C LEU A 35 6.62 -4.77 2.97
N PRO A 36 6.41 -3.93 3.99
CA PRO A 36 6.09 -2.52 3.82
C PRO A 36 7.35 -1.69 3.49
N LEU A 37 8.17 -2.13 2.53
CA LEU A 37 9.46 -1.51 2.18
C LEU A 37 9.30 -0.05 1.79
N VAL A 38 8.26 0.27 1.01
CA VAL A 38 7.97 1.66 0.61
C VAL A 38 7.57 2.50 1.82
N SER A 39 6.74 1.97 2.72
CA SER A 39 6.35 2.66 3.95
C SER A 39 7.54 2.86 4.89
N ILE A 40 8.40 1.86 5.07
CA ILE A 40 9.64 1.98 5.85
C ILE A 40 10.54 3.07 5.25
N LEU A 41 10.71 3.08 3.93
CA LEU A 41 11.51 4.11 3.27
C LEU A 41 10.91 5.50 3.50
N ALA A 42 9.59 5.66 3.36
CA ALA A 42 8.91 6.92 3.63
C ALA A 42 9.09 7.39 5.08
N MET A 43 9.00 6.47 6.05
CA MET A 43 9.24 6.71 7.47
C MET A 43 10.69 7.12 7.75
N LEU A 44 11.68 6.49 7.11
CA LEU A 44 13.10 6.86 7.24
C LEU A 44 13.36 8.27 6.69
N TRP A 45 12.75 8.62 5.57
CA TRP A 45 12.82 9.98 5.03
C TRP A 45 12.13 10.99 5.94
N LEU A 46 10.95 10.67 6.46
CA LEU A 46 10.22 11.53 7.39
C LEU A 46 11.04 11.78 8.66
N TRP A 47 11.62 10.74 9.24
CA TRP A 47 12.51 10.84 10.40
C TRP A 47 13.73 11.70 10.08
N ARG A 48 14.41 11.46 8.95
CA ARG A 48 15.57 12.24 8.53
C ARG A 48 15.25 13.72 8.34
N ASP A 49 14.07 14.02 7.79
CA ASP A 49 13.68 15.38 7.45
C ASP A 49 13.11 16.14 8.68
N THR A 50 12.52 15.45 9.66
CA THR A 50 11.79 16.11 10.78
C THR A 50 12.34 15.81 12.17
N HIS A 51 12.95 14.64 12.39
CA HIS A 51 13.30 14.08 13.69
C HIS A 51 12.15 14.10 14.72
N ASP A 52 10.91 14.10 14.24
CA ASP A 52 9.70 14.18 15.06
C ASP A 52 9.10 12.79 15.28
N THR A 53 9.18 12.32 16.53
CA THR A 53 8.69 10.99 16.93
C THR A 53 7.16 10.90 16.93
N VAL A 54 6.46 12.00 17.22
CA VAL A 54 4.99 12.04 17.25
C VAL A 54 4.45 11.92 15.83
N ARG A 55 4.98 12.72 14.90
CA ARG A 55 4.59 12.64 13.49
C ARG A 55 4.89 11.28 12.87
N LEU A 56 6.01 10.67 13.26
CA LEU A 56 6.36 9.33 12.80
C LEU A 56 5.36 8.28 13.32
N ALA A 57 4.98 8.35 14.60
CA ALA A 57 3.99 7.46 15.21
C ALA A 57 2.61 7.62 14.57
N ASP A 58 2.16 8.87 14.37
CA ASP A 58 0.88 9.17 13.71
C ASP A 58 0.86 8.63 12.28
N HIS A 59 1.94 8.81 11.51
CA HIS A 59 2.05 8.28 10.16
C HIS A 59 2.01 6.75 10.13
N ALA A 60 2.67 6.08 11.07
CA ALA A 60 2.63 4.63 11.20
C ALA A 60 1.23 4.12 11.56
N GLN A 61 0.55 4.78 12.51
CA GLN A 61 -0.82 4.42 12.91
C GLN A 61 -1.82 4.64 11.77
N ALA A 62 -1.71 5.76 11.06
CA ALA A 62 -2.53 6.03 9.88
C ALA A 62 -2.33 4.96 8.81
N THR A 63 -1.07 4.60 8.53
CA THR A 63 -0.74 3.54 7.56
C THR A 63 -1.38 2.20 7.96
N PHE A 64 -1.32 1.83 9.25
CA PHE A 64 -1.97 0.60 9.74
C PHE A 64 -3.47 0.59 9.43
N TRP A 65 -4.18 1.67 9.73
CA TRP A 65 -5.60 1.78 9.44
C TRP A 65 -5.87 1.71 7.93
N TYR A 66 -5.09 2.41 7.11
CA TYR A 66 -5.25 2.37 5.66
C TYR A 66 -4.91 1.02 5.00
N VAL A 67 -4.16 0.14 5.66
CA VAL A 67 -3.92 -1.22 5.15
C VAL A 67 -5.17 -2.09 5.24
N LEU A 68 -5.95 -2.01 6.33
CA LEU A 68 -7.15 -2.83 6.53
C LEU A 68 -8.15 -2.84 5.35
N PRO A 69 -8.60 -1.69 4.82
CA PRO A 69 -9.55 -1.65 3.71
C PRO A 69 -8.95 -2.10 2.38
N SER A 70 -7.61 -2.17 2.26
CA SER A 70 -6.93 -2.69 1.07
C SER A 70 -6.75 -4.21 1.06
N LEU A 71 -6.76 -4.87 2.23
CA LEU A 71 -6.60 -6.33 2.34
C LEU A 71 -7.63 -7.13 1.52
N PRO A 72 -8.93 -6.76 1.50
CA PRO A 72 -9.93 -7.50 0.72
C PRO A 72 -9.62 -7.57 -0.78
N MET A 73 -8.91 -6.58 -1.33
CA MET A 73 -8.50 -6.58 -2.75
C MET A 73 -7.69 -7.84 -3.12
N PHE A 74 -6.83 -8.31 -2.21
CA PHE A 74 -5.99 -9.50 -2.43
C PHE A 74 -6.79 -10.81 -2.45
N LEU A 75 -8.05 -10.80 -1.99
CA LEU A 75 -8.97 -11.93 -2.07
C LEU A 75 -9.97 -11.77 -3.21
N VAL A 76 -10.51 -10.56 -3.39
CA VAL A 76 -11.50 -10.24 -4.42
C VAL A 76 -10.91 -10.45 -5.81
N LEU A 77 -9.72 -9.92 -6.09
CA LEU A 77 -9.10 -10.03 -7.40
C LEU A 77 -8.92 -11.48 -7.87
N PRO A 78 -8.29 -12.40 -7.11
CA PRO A 78 -8.16 -13.79 -7.54
C PRO A 78 -9.51 -14.50 -7.64
N VAL A 79 -10.49 -14.16 -6.79
CA VAL A 79 -11.85 -14.72 -6.91
C VAL A 79 -12.48 -14.31 -8.25
N LEU A 80 -12.47 -13.02 -8.60
CA LEU A 80 -13.04 -12.53 -9.85
C LEU A 80 -12.34 -13.15 -11.07
N LEU A 81 -11.01 -13.24 -11.05
CA LEU A 81 -10.22 -13.88 -12.12
C LEU A 81 -10.56 -15.37 -12.26
N ARG A 82 -10.72 -16.11 -11.15
CA ARG A 82 -11.12 -17.52 -11.16
C ARG A 82 -12.56 -17.75 -11.64
N HIS A 83 -13.42 -16.74 -11.56
CA HIS A 83 -14.78 -16.76 -12.13
C HIS A 83 -14.83 -16.39 -13.62
N GLY A 84 -13.67 -16.19 -14.27
CA GLY A 84 -13.60 -15.92 -15.71
C GLY A 84 -13.81 -14.47 -16.11
N LEU A 85 -13.85 -13.53 -15.14
CA LEU A 85 -13.84 -12.10 -15.47
C LEU A 85 -12.50 -11.70 -16.10
N GLY A 86 -12.57 -10.89 -17.15
CA GLY A 86 -11.36 -10.35 -17.79
C GLY A 86 -10.53 -9.52 -16.82
N PHE A 87 -9.20 -9.57 -16.96
CA PHE A 87 -8.25 -8.93 -16.04
C PHE A 87 -8.57 -7.47 -15.72
N TRP A 88 -8.82 -6.64 -16.74
CA TRP A 88 -9.11 -5.22 -16.56
C TRP A 88 -10.41 -4.96 -15.81
N VAL A 89 -11.44 -5.78 -16.04
CA VAL A 89 -12.73 -5.69 -15.33
C VAL A 89 -12.55 -6.12 -13.88
N ALA A 90 -11.87 -7.26 -13.63
CA ALA A 90 -11.60 -7.76 -12.29
C ALA A 90 -10.78 -6.74 -11.47
N LEU A 91 -9.76 -6.12 -12.08
CA LEU A 91 -8.96 -5.06 -11.46
C LEU A 91 -9.83 -3.83 -11.14
N GLY A 92 -10.61 -3.34 -12.12
CA GLY A 92 -11.48 -2.18 -11.93
C GLY A 92 -12.49 -2.39 -10.79
N VAL A 93 -13.15 -3.54 -10.74
CA VAL A 93 -14.08 -3.90 -9.66
C VAL A 93 -13.36 -3.98 -8.31
N SER A 94 -12.18 -4.60 -8.26
CA SER A 94 -11.39 -4.70 -7.02
C SER A 94 -10.96 -3.32 -6.49
N CYS A 95 -10.59 -2.39 -7.38
CA CYS A 95 -10.29 -1.01 -7.02
C CYS A 95 -11.52 -0.27 -6.50
N LEU A 96 -12.68 -0.42 -7.15
CA LEU A 96 -13.93 0.22 -6.71
C LEU A 96 -14.36 -0.27 -5.32
N ILE A 97 -14.27 -1.58 -5.07
CA ILE A 97 -14.54 -2.16 -3.75
C ILE A 97 -13.58 -1.59 -2.71
N THR A 98 -12.29 -1.49 -3.04
CA THR A 98 -11.28 -0.93 -2.14
C THR A 98 -11.60 0.53 -1.78
N ILE A 99 -11.96 1.37 -2.77
CA ILE A 99 -12.37 2.76 -2.54
C ILE A 99 -13.61 2.82 -1.63
N ALA A 100 -14.62 1.99 -1.89
CA ALA A 100 -15.82 1.93 -1.05
C ALA A 100 -15.50 1.54 0.40
N LEU A 101 -14.58 0.60 0.61
CA LEU A 101 -14.11 0.20 1.93
C LEU A 101 -13.33 1.32 2.65
N TYR A 102 -12.47 2.05 1.93
CA TYR A 102 -11.78 3.22 2.48
C TYR A 102 -12.80 4.27 2.96
N LEU A 103 -13.78 4.61 2.12
CA LEU A 103 -14.82 5.58 2.47
C LEU A 103 -15.64 5.10 3.68
N GLY A 104 -16.06 3.84 3.68
CA GLY A 104 -16.78 3.24 4.81
C GLY A 104 -15.96 3.28 6.10
N MET A 105 -14.67 2.95 6.03
CA MET A 105 -13.77 3.00 7.17
C MET A 105 -13.62 4.41 7.73
N VAL A 106 -13.35 5.40 6.89
CA VAL A 106 -13.21 6.80 7.32
C VAL A 106 -14.51 7.29 7.97
N MET A 107 -15.67 6.96 7.39
CA MET A 107 -16.97 7.29 7.98
C MET A 107 -17.20 6.62 9.33
N VAL A 108 -16.83 5.36 9.48
CA VAL A 108 -16.96 4.62 10.75
C VAL A 108 -16.03 5.20 11.82
N LEU A 109 -14.75 5.41 11.50
CA LEU A 109 -13.78 5.96 12.45
C LEU A 109 -14.14 7.40 12.86
N ALA A 110 -14.66 8.20 11.93
CA ALA A 110 -15.17 9.53 12.24
C ALA A 110 -16.30 9.52 13.28
N ARG A 111 -17.16 8.48 13.28
CA ARG A 111 -18.22 8.32 14.31
C ARG A 111 -17.66 8.00 15.70
N PHE A 112 -16.46 7.44 15.78
CA PHE A 112 -15.75 7.17 17.03
C PHE A 112 -14.78 8.29 17.43
N GLY A 113 -14.80 9.43 16.72
CA GLY A 113 -13.92 10.57 17.01
C GLY A 113 -12.48 10.43 16.52
N ILE A 114 -12.16 9.35 15.79
CA ILE A 114 -10.83 9.14 15.20
C ILE A 114 -10.81 9.80 13.82
N ARG A 115 -10.03 10.87 13.66
CA ARG A 115 -9.80 11.53 12.37
C ARG A 115 -8.48 11.01 11.77
N LEU A 116 -8.60 10.29 10.66
CA LEU A 116 -7.50 9.78 9.83
C LEU A 116 -7.10 10.78 8.74
#